data_AF-A0A350RJT6-F1
#
_entry.id   AF-A0A350RJT6-F1
#
_cell.length_a   1.000
_cell.length_b   1.000
_cell.length_c   1.000
_cell.angle_alpha   90.00
_cell.angle_beta   90.00
_cell.angle_gamma   90.00
#
_symmetry.space_group_name_H-M   'P 1'
#
loop_
_entity.id
_entity.type
_entity.pdbx_description
1 polymer ?
#
loop_
_entity_poly.entity_id
_entity_poly.type
_entity_poly.pdbx_seq_one_letter_code
_entity_poly.pdbx_strand_id
1 'polypeptide(L)' 'MLTMGMTGRMVTNYVGDGRLTYYGVRFVNQVWPGDTLTARAEVAEVREENGQTLVDLTISTTNQDEKFVLTGNATARVD' A
#
# COMPACT_ATOMS: atom_id res chain seq x y z
N MET A 1 -4.61 5.14 -12.58
CA MET A 1 -4.52 3.77 -12.01
C MET A 1 -3.09 3.22 -11.92
N LEU A 2 -2.11 3.72 -12.70
CA LEU A 2 -0.73 3.24 -12.65
C LEU A 2 -0.07 3.35 -11.25
N THR A 3 -0.21 4.49 -10.58
CA THR A 3 0.37 4.72 -9.24
C THR A 3 -0.17 3.74 -8.19
N MET A 4 -1.45 3.36 -8.30
CA MET A 4 -2.05 2.33 -7.46
C MET A 4 -1.43 0.97 -7.75
N GLY A 5 -1.22 0.60 -9.02
CA GLY A 5 -0.56 -0.66 -9.37
C GLY A 5 0.88 -0.75 -8.86
N MET A 6 1.65 0.34 -8.98
CA MET A 6 3.02 0.42 -8.46
C MET A 6 3.07 0.32 -6.93
N THR A 7 2.17 1.01 -6.23
CA THR A 7 2.06 0.94 -4.76
C THR A 7 1.65 -0.47 -4.32
N GLY A 8 0.69 -1.09 -5.02
CA GLY A 8 0.25 -2.45 -4.74
C GLY A 8 1.37 -3.47 -4.93
N ARG A 9 2.16 -3.32 -6.01
CA ARG A 9 3.35 -4.15 -6.25
C ARG A 9 4.39 -4.01 -5.13
N MET A 10 4.60 -2.78 -4.63
CA MET A 10 5.50 -2.57 -3.49
C MET A 10 5.03 -3.39 -2.28
N VAL A 11 3.73 -3.37 -1.95
CA VAL A 11 3.18 -4.17 -0.85
C VAL A 11 3.34 -5.67 -1.10
N THR A 12 2.96 -6.16 -2.28
CA THR A 12 3.04 -7.60 -2.59
C THR A 12 4.47 -8.13 -2.68
N ASN A 13 5.47 -7.29 -2.95
CA ASN A 13 6.88 -7.70 -2.85
C ASN A 13 7.28 -8.10 -1.43
N TYR A 14 6.61 -7.56 -0.39
CA TYR A 14 6.90 -7.91 1.00
C TYR A 14 6.02 -9.03 1.51
N VAL A 15 4.71 -8.94 1.28
CA VAL A 15 3.76 -9.91 1.85
C VAL A 15 3.65 -11.17 1.01
N GLY A 16 3.96 -11.09 -0.30
CA GLY A 16 3.78 -12.17 -1.27
C GLY A 16 2.52 -12.01 -2.14
N ASP A 17 2.53 -12.67 -3.30
CA ASP A 17 1.37 -12.67 -4.21
C ASP A 17 0.21 -13.50 -3.62
N GLY A 18 -1.04 -13.09 -3.91
CA GLY A 18 -2.24 -13.79 -3.43
C GLY A 18 -2.52 -13.68 -1.92
N ARG A 19 -1.71 -12.93 -1.16
CA ARG A 19 -1.87 -12.76 0.29
C ARG A 19 -2.62 -11.51 0.71
N LEU A 20 -2.77 -10.53 -0.21
CA LEU A 20 -3.62 -9.37 0.04
C LEU A 20 -5.09 -9.78 0.08
N THR A 21 -5.73 -9.56 1.22
CA THR A 21 -7.18 -9.77 1.42
C THR A 21 -7.96 -8.46 1.25
N TYR A 22 -7.30 -7.32 1.46
CA TYR A 22 -7.86 -6.00 1.23
C TYR A 22 -6.81 -5.06 0.63
N TYR A 23 -7.22 -4.23 -0.32
CA TYR A 23 -6.39 -3.15 -0.88
C TYR A 23 -7.28 -1.99 -1.33
N GLY A 24 -7.32 -0.93 -0.53
CA GLY A 24 -8.13 0.26 -0.77
C GLY A 24 -7.26 1.49 -0.84
N VAL A 25 -7.41 2.30 -1.90
CA VAL A 25 -6.63 3.53 -2.08
C VAL A 25 -7.51 4.71 -2.46
N ARG A 26 -7.04 5.90 -2.11
CA ARG A 26 -7.58 7.19 -2.50
C ARG A 26 -6.50 8.02 -3.17
N PHE A 27 -6.79 8.53 -4.36
CA PHE A 27 -5.95 9.52 -5.02
C PHE A 27 -6.19 10.90 -4.40
N VAL A 28 -5.11 11.56 -4.00
CA VAL A 28 -5.18 12.84 -3.29
C VAL A 28 -4.70 13.98 -4.18
N ASN A 29 -3.70 13.74 -5.03
CA ASN A 29 -3.16 14.71 -5.98
C ASN A 29 -2.83 14.06 -7.33
N GLN A 30 -2.76 14.88 -8.37
CA GLN A 30 -2.35 14.47 -9.71
C GLN A 30 -0.84 14.16 -9.75
N VAL A 31 -0.48 13.13 -10.52
CA VAL A 31 0.91 12.77 -10.85
C VAL A 31 1.22 13.24 -12.27
N TRP A 32 2.43 13.71 -12.50
CA TRP A 32 2.92 14.17 -13.80
C TRP A 32 4.07 13.30 -14.32
N PRO A 33 4.27 13.21 -15.65
CA PRO A 33 5.48 12.63 -16.21
C PRO A 33 6.73 13.30 -15.66
N GLY A 34 7.70 12.51 -15.21
CA GLY A 34 8.92 12.99 -14.56
C GLY A 34 8.86 13.03 -13.03
N ASP A 35 7.68 12.83 -12.41
CA ASP A 35 7.58 12.72 -10.96
C ASP A 35 8.35 11.50 -10.44
N THR A 36 9.08 11.72 -9.34
CA THR A 36 9.68 10.64 -8.57
C THR A 36 8.73 10.27 -7.44
N LEU A 37 8.22 9.04 -7.47
CA LEU A 37 7.24 8.56 -6.51
C LEU A 37 7.91 7.68 -5.44
N THR A 38 7.70 8.02 -4.18
CA THR A 38 8.14 7.22 -3.03
C THR A 38 6.92 6.61 -2.36
N ALA A 39 6.80 5.28 -2.41
CA ALA A 39 5.75 4.54 -1.74
C ALA A 39 6.23 4.06 -0.36
N ARG A 40 5.35 4.11 0.63
CA ARG A 40 5.57 3.65 2.00
C ARG A 40 4.40 2.77 2.45
N ALA A 41 4.73 1.72 3.19
CA ALA A 41 3.78 0.90 3.93
C ALA A 41 4.24 0.85 5.38
N GLU A 42 3.31 1.06 6.30
CA GLU A 42 3.55 1.01 7.74
C GLU A 42 2.59 0.00 8.36
N VAL A 43 3.12 -0.87 9.23
CA VAL A 43 2.31 -1.83 9.98
C VAL A 43 1.47 -1.06 11.00
N ALA A 44 0.16 -1.07 10.80
CA ALA A 44 -0.79 -0.46 11.71
C ALA A 44 -1.17 -1.43 12.84
N GLU A 45 -1.42 -2.70 12.49
CA GLU A 45 -1.84 -3.73 13.43
C GLU A 45 -1.44 -5.13 12.93
N VAL A 46 -1.15 -6.03 13.87
CA VAL A 46 -1.02 -7.47 13.60
C VAL A 46 -2.06 -8.18 14.47
N ARG A 47 -2.96 -8.93 13.84
CA ARG A 47 -4.09 -9.57 14.52
C ARG A 47 -4.29 -11.00 14.05
N GLU A 48 -4.81 -11.83 14.94
CA GLU A 48 -5.25 -13.18 14.58
C GLU A 48 -6.78 -13.21 14.40
N GLU A 49 -7.22 -13.74 13.26
CA GLU A 49 -8.64 -13.88 12.95
C GLU A 49 -8.88 -15.24 12.27
N ASN A 50 -9.83 -16.02 12.77
CA ASN A 50 -10.18 -17.33 12.20
C ASN A 50 -8.98 -18.30 12.04
N GLY A 51 -7.99 -18.22 12.95
CA GLY A 51 -6.77 -19.03 12.89
C GLY A 51 -5.74 -18.56 11.84
N GLN A 52 -5.89 -17.34 11.32
CA GLN A 52 -4.94 -16.72 10.39
C GLN A 52 -4.35 -15.46 10.99
N THR A 53 -3.06 -15.24 10.81
CA THR A 53 -2.40 -13.97 11.16
C THR A 53 -2.55 -12.98 10.01
N LEU A 54 -3.17 -11.84 10.30
CA LEU A 54 -3.38 -10.73 9.40
C LEU A 54 -2.54 -9.53 9.84
N VAL A 55 -1.98 -8.83 8.87
CA VAL A 55 -1.29 -7.56 9.06
C VAL A 55 -2.07 -6.47 8.33
N ASP A 56 -2.51 -5.48 9.09
CA ASP A 56 -3.08 -4.27 8.54
C ASP A 56 -1.99 -3.23 8.31
N LEU A 57 -2.00 -2.65 7.12
CA LEU A 57 -1.00 -1.72 6.62
C LEU A 57 -1.65 -0.39 6.30
N THR A 58 -1.05 0.69 6.77
CA THR A 58 -1.31 2.03 6.22
C THR A 58 -0.33 2.27 5.07
N ILE A 59 -0.83 2.67 3.91
CA ILE A 59 -0.03 2.89 2.71
C ILE A 59 -0.14 4.32 2.22
N SER A 60 0.97 4.83 1.69
CA SER A 60 1.01 6.15 1.10
C SER A 60 2.05 6.23 0.00
N THR A 61 1.84 7.16 -0.94
CA THR A 61 2.81 7.49 -1.97
C THR A 61 2.92 9.00 -2.07
N THR A 62 4.15 9.50 -2.00
CA THR A 62 4.49 10.92 -2.13
C THR A 62 5.28 11.19 -3.40
N ASN A 63 5.17 12.39 -3.96
CA ASN A 63 6.09 12.85 -5.01
C ASN A 63 7.39 13.42 -4.40
N GLN A 64 8.28 13.94 -5.25
CA GLN A 64 9.54 14.58 -4.89
C GLN A 64 9.39 15.82 -4.00
N ASP A 65 8.22 16.47 -4.01
CA ASP A 65 7.90 17.63 -3.16
C ASP A 65 7.21 17.20 -1.86
N GLU A 66 7.28 15.91 -1.52
CA GLU A 66 6.65 15.29 -0.35
C GLU A 66 5.11 15.41 -0.32
N LYS A 67 4.48 15.75 -1.45
CA LYS A 67 3.02 15.82 -1.56
C LYS A 67 2.47 14.41 -1.71
N PHE A 68 1.50 14.06 -0.87
CA PHE A 68 0.75 12.82 -1.00
C PHE A 68 -0.03 12.81 -2.31
N VAL A 69 0.24 11.82 -3.16
CA VAL A 69 -0.52 11.58 -4.39
C VAL A 69 -1.51 10.45 -4.23
N LEU A 70 -1.21 9.50 -3.33
CA LEU A 70 -2.05 8.37 -2.99
C LEU A 70 -1.93 8.07 -1.50
N THR A 71 -3.06 7.76 -0.86
CA THR A 71 -3.11 7.20 0.50
C THR A 71 -4.06 6.01 0.50
N GLY A 72 -3.96 5.13 1.49
CA GLY A 72 -4.84 3.98 1.57
C GLY A 72 -4.50 3.02 2.70
N ASN A 73 -5.15 1.87 2.64
CA ASN A 73 -4.95 0.77 3.57
C ASN A 73 -4.88 -0.56 2.81
N ALA A 74 -4.14 -1.51 3.36
CA ALA A 74 -4.08 -2.87 2.85
C ALA A 74 -4.12 -3.86 4.01
N THR A 75 -4.70 -5.03 3.79
CA THR A 75 -4.63 -6.14 4.75
C THR A 75 -4.02 -7.33 4.03
N ALA A 76 -3.05 -7.98 4.67
CA ALA A 76 -2.39 -9.15 4.13
C ALA A 76 -2.34 -10.28 5.15
N ARG A 77 -2.43 -11.52 4.67
CA ARG A 77 -2.07 -12.70 5.45
C ARG A 77 -0.57 -12.85 5.53
N VAL A 78 -0.08 -13.23 6.71
CA VAL A 78 1.32 -13.61 6.95
C VAL A 78 1.33 -14.99 7.61
N ASP A 79 1.62 -15.99 6.80
CA ASP A 79 1.78 -17.40 7.19
C ASP A 79 3.06 -17.97 6.55
#